data_AF-A0A815LDC6-F1
#
_entry.id   AF-A0A815LDC6-F1
#
_cell.length_a   1.000
_cell.length_b   1.000
_cell.length_c   1.000
_cell.angle_alpha   90.00
_cell.angle_beta   90.00
_cell.angle_gamma   90.00
#
_symmetry.space_group_name_H-M   'P 1'
#
loop_
_entity.id
_entity.type
_entity.pdbx_description
1 polymer ?
#
loop_
_entity_poly.entity_id
_entity_poly.type
_entity_poly.pdbx_seq_one_letter_code
_entity_poly.pdbx_strand_id
1 'polypeptide(L)'
;MQILAVTSSKEALTNRNMSIITNLYQNTTSSSIAIKYFQESKRYSKFRCTGHENNIDSWIQRLCVFNHICYNTNLQRYEYFRRADRKKPVFFDSGKGMLTDFGQKFLSLSIIGGSPWAPFVVDEALPTANITLLNRLHTLWQNYFPNNVGHLLWEEFGTIHYSMERMNELDTRSVVMHWSPISKDPLYLKYQDHLLSAITPEKMVESKPYINSFNTRYVCFDRLMAGGMLRFFDPSLYDKNQGRETLIYNWRSKLIKHHGFDPDFVPTKHHIILTNKSHSLNAKSNSIGHRAIANMQAIEEFIRKTYPTISFEVVEWHKIPFPKQIEMLIHTTILITPSGGVSTRAPFLPRGAHAIIM
;
A
#
# COMPACT_ATOMS: atom_id res chain seq x y z
N MET A 1 41.82 8.33 34.95
CA MET A 1 40.90 7.68 33.98
C MET A 1 40.11 6.65 34.77
N GLN A 2 38.97 7.07 35.32
CA GLN A 2 38.21 6.35 36.34
C GLN A 2 37.21 5.40 35.68
N ILE A 3 37.27 4.14 36.10
CA ILE A 3 36.33 3.08 35.76
C ILE A 3 35.17 3.18 36.76
N LEU A 4 33.99 3.56 36.26
CA LEU A 4 32.74 3.54 37.02
C LEU A 4 32.03 2.21 36.76
N ALA A 5 32.08 1.34 37.78
CA ALA A 5 31.20 0.19 37.89
C ALA A 5 29.85 0.65 38.45
N VAL A 6 28.76 0.38 37.73
CA VAL A 6 27.40 0.62 38.21
C VAL A 6 26.81 -0.74 38.60
N THR A 7 26.63 -0.93 39.90
CA THR A 7 25.92 -2.05 40.52
C THR A 7 24.42 -1.88 40.36
N SER A 8 23.72 -2.95 39.98
CA SER A 8 22.26 -2.98 39.87
C SER A 8 21.62 -3.22 41.24
N SER A 9 20.83 -2.25 41.71
CA SER A 9 19.90 -2.45 42.81
C SER A 9 18.55 -2.88 42.25
N LYS A 10 18.15 -4.11 42.59
CA LYS A 10 16.77 -4.58 42.46
C LYS A 10 15.92 -3.88 43.52
N GLU A 11 15.07 -2.96 43.12
CA GLU A 11 13.97 -2.49 43.96
C GLU A 11 12.63 -2.92 43.38
N ALA A 12 11.90 -3.65 44.22
CA ALA A 12 10.53 -4.07 44.01
C ALA A 12 9.60 -2.87 44.18
N LEU A 13 8.96 -2.45 43.09
CA LEU A 13 7.85 -1.51 43.14
C LEU A 13 6.54 -2.26 42.94
N THR A 14 5.88 -2.39 44.07
CA THR A 14 4.56 -2.97 44.33
C THR A 14 3.44 -2.34 43.51
N ASN A 15 2.62 -3.23 42.95
CA ASN A 15 1.28 -3.01 42.42
C ASN A 15 0.39 -2.18 43.36
N ARG A 16 0.20 -0.89 43.09
CA ARG A 16 -0.99 -0.11 43.50
C ARG A 16 -1.17 1.04 42.53
N ASN A 17 -2.06 0.87 41.54
CA ASN A 17 -2.86 1.92 40.89
C ASN A 17 -3.57 1.38 39.63
N MET A 18 -4.44 0.39 39.80
CA MET A 18 -5.35 -0.03 38.72
C MET A 18 -6.66 -0.55 39.31
N SER A 19 -7.39 0.31 40.03
CA SER A 19 -8.73 -0.04 40.52
C SER A 19 -9.58 1.18 40.88
N ILE A 20 -9.61 2.22 40.05
CA ILE A 20 -10.63 3.29 40.13
C ILE A 20 -10.94 3.84 38.73
N ILE A 21 -11.39 3.00 37.79
CA ILE A 21 -12.27 3.41 36.67
C ILE A 21 -13.22 2.24 36.36
N THR A 22 -14.01 1.86 37.35
CA THR A 22 -15.18 0.99 37.13
C THR A 22 -16.22 1.42 38.15
N ASN A 23 -17.19 2.21 37.69
CA ASN A 23 -18.49 2.55 38.31
C ASN A 23 -18.84 4.03 38.15
N LEU A 24 -19.05 4.46 36.91
CA LEU A 24 -19.95 5.58 36.59
C LEU A 24 -20.70 5.25 35.28
N TYR A 25 -21.48 4.17 35.33
CA TYR A 25 -22.62 3.97 34.42
C TYR A 25 -23.86 3.83 35.30
N GLN A 26 -24.32 4.96 35.83
CA GLN A 26 -25.68 5.06 36.33
C GLN A 26 -26.58 5.57 35.21
N ASN A 27 -27.65 4.81 35.03
CA ASN A 27 -28.76 4.99 34.12
C ASN A 27 -29.24 6.44 34.02
N THR A 28 -29.01 7.03 32.85
CA THR A 28 -29.92 8.03 32.31
C THR A 28 -30.22 7.62 30.87
N THR A 29 -31.45 7.92 30.46
CA THR A 29 -32.15 7.66 29.20
C THR A 29 -31.42 8.22 27.94
N SER A 30 -30.20 7.74 27.69
CA SER A 30 -29.32 8.18 26.60
C SER A 30 -29.20 7.17 25.45
N SER A 31 -29.91 6.04 25.51
CA SER A 31 -29.89 5.04 24.43
C SER A 31 -30.59 5.54 23.17
N SER A 32 -31.70 6.27 23.29
CA SER A 32 -32.41 6.84 22.15
C SER A 32 -31.61 7.94 21.47
N ILE A 33 -30.89 8.76 22.23
CA ILE A 33 -30.02 9.82 21.71
C ILE A 33 -28.79 9.20 21.02
N ALA A 34 -28.10 8.24 21.64
CA ALA A 34 -26.96 7.57 21.02
C ALA A 34 -27.34 6.79 19.76
N ILE A 35 -28.50 6.10 19.74
CA ILE A 35 -29.03 5.42 18.55
C ILE A 35 -29.44 6.43 17.47
N LYS A 36 -30.05 7.56 17.84
CA LYS A 36 -30.45 8.62 16.90
C LYS A 36 -29.24 9.35 16.31
N TYR A 37 -28.20 9.64 17.11
CA TYR A 37 -26.93 10.17 16.62
C TYR A 37 -26.18 9.15 15.74
N PHE A 38 -26.21 7.85 16.09
CA PHE A 38 -25.62 6.81 15.25
C PHE A 38 -26.36 6.67 13.91
N GLN A 39 -27.70 6.74 13.90
CA GLN A 39 -28.51 6.71 12.68
C GLN A 39 -28.41 8.01 11.84
N GLU A 40 -28.38 9.19 12.46
CA GLU A 40 -28.17 10.46 11.75
C GLU A 40 -26.75 10.55 11.18
N SER A 41 -25.74 9.99 11.87
CA SER A 41 -24.35 10.03 11.42
C SER A 41 -24.09 9.27 10.12
N LYS A 42 -24.99 8.35 9.74
CA LYS A 42 -24.93 7.54 8.51
C LYS A 42 -25.77 8.10 7.37
N ARG A 43 -26.42 9.26 7.52
CA ARG A 43 -27.26 9.87 6.47
C ARG A 43 -26.48 10.72 5.46
N TYR A 44 -25.24 11.08 5.79
CA TYR A 44 -24.40 11.95 4.97
C TYR A 44 -22.99 11.39 4.90
N SER A 45 -22.30 11.68 3.80
CA SER A 45 -20.93 11.26 3.60
C SER A 45 -19.99 12.02 4.54
N LYS A 46 -18.88 11.37 4.88
CA LYS A 46 -17.75 11.98 5.58
C LYS A 46 -16.48 11.57 4.86
N PHE A 47 -15.42 12.34 5.04
CA PHE A 47 -14.12 11.89 4.56
C PHE A 47 -13.02 12.42 5.47
N ARG A 48 -11.87 11.76 5.39
CA ARG A 48 -10.61 12.22 5.97
C ARG A 48 -9.51 11.92 4.97
N CYS A 49 -8.55 12.82 4.86
CA CYS A 49 -7.43 12.67 3.95
C CYS A 49 -6.12 12.81 4.70
N THR A 50 -5.04 12.39 4.05
CA THR A 50 -3.66 12.74 4.40
C THR A 50 -2.94 13.20 3.13
N GLY A 51 -1.92 14.05 3.29
CA GLY A 51 -1.18 14.66 2.18
C GLY A 51 -1.75 16.02 1.78
N HIS A 52 -0.95 17.09 1.90
CA HIS A 52 -1.24 18.49 1.53
C HIS A 52 -2.75 18.85 1.54
N GLU A 53 -3.33 18.79 2.74
CA GLU A 53 -4.77 18.90 3.02
C GLU A 53 -5.31 20.32 2.88
N ASN A 54 -4.48 21.31 2.56
CA ASN A 54 -4.87 22.71 2.43
C ASN A 54 -4.44 23.34 1.08
N ASN A 55 -4.12 22.50 0.08
CA ASN A 55 -3.78 22.98 -1.26
C ASN A 55 -4.36 22.03 -2.33
N ILE A 56 -5.47 22.42 -2.95
CA ILE A 56 -6.22 21.69 -3.99
C ILE A 56 -5.32 21.23 -5.14
N ASP A 57 -4.28 21.99 -5.47
CA ASP A 57 -3.35 21.69 -6.56
C ASP A 57 -2.34 20.59 -6.19
N SER A 58 -2.26 20.21 -4.91
CA SER A 58 -1.48 19.07 -4.41
C SER A 58 -2.25 17.73 -4.44
N TRP A 59 -3.26 17.61 -5.28
CA TRP A 59 -4.15 16.44 -5.40
C TRP A 59 -3.41 15.10 -5.61
N ILE A 60 -2.25 15.11 -6.30
CA ILE A 60 -1.46 13.89 -6.55
C ILE A 60 -0.99 13.22 -5.24
N GLN A 61 -0.85 14.00 -4.16
CA GLN A 61 -0.30 13.52 -2.89
C GLN A 61 -1.37 13.01 -1.92
N ARG A 62 -2.65 13.10 -2.30
CA ARG A 62 -3.76 12.78 -1.39
C ARG A 62 -4.09 11.31 -1.36
N LEU A 63 -4.30 10.84 -0.15
CA LEU A 63 -4.93 9.56 0.17
C LEU A 63 -6.13 9.87 1.06
N CYS A 64 -7.32 9.39 0.67
CA CYS A 64 -8.55 9.71 1.38
C CYS A 64 -9.37 8.46 1.68
N VAL A 65 -10.06 8.47 2.81
CA VAL A 65 -11.10 7.51 3.16
C VAL A 65 -12.42 8.25 3.19
N PHE A 66 -13.35 7.80 2.35
CA PHE A 66 -14.71 8.30 2.27
C PHE A 66 -15.64 7.31 2.98
N ASN A 67 -16.43 7.82 3.91
CA ASN A 67 -17.49 7.08 4.57
C ASN A 67 -18.82 7.41 3.93
N HIS A 68 -19.62 6.37 3.68
CA HIS A 68 -20.97 6.48 3.14
C HIS A 68 -21.03 7.27 1.83
N ILE A 69 -20.22 6.87 0.85
CA ILE A 69 -20.21 7.42 -0.51
C ILE A 69 -20.93 6.42 -1.43
N CYS A 70 -21.66 6.88 -2.45
CA CYS A 70 -22.31 5.96 -3.39
C CYS A 70 -21.87 6.18 -4.82
N TYR A 71 -21.78 5.10 -5.58
CA TYR A 71 -21.72 5.16 -7.03
C TYR A 71 -23.13 5.13 -7.60
N ASN A 72 -23.50 6.17 -8.34
CA ASN A 72 -24.76 6.26 -9.07
C ASN A 72 -24.59 5.57 -10.43
N THR A 73 -25.25 4.43 -10.63
CA THR A 73 -25.05 3.60 -11.83
C THR A 73 -25.62 4.24 -13.09
N ASN A 74 -26.68 5.05 -12.97
CA ASN A 74 -27.27 5.79 -14.08
C ASN A 74 -26.36 6.93 -14.55
N LEU A 75 -25.80 7.69 -13.61
CA LEU A 75 -24.92 8.84 -13.91
C LEU A 75 -23.44 8.45 -14.05
N GLN A 76 -23.11 7.20 -13.75
CA GLN A 76 -21.75 6.65 -13.78
C GLN A 76 -20.72 7.46 -12.99
N ARG A 77 -21.08 7.90 -11.78
CA ARG A 77 -20.22 8.76 -10.95
C ARG A 77 -20.36 8.44 -9.47
N TYR A 78 -19.30 8.74 -8.72
CA TYR A 78 -19.33 8.73 -7.26
C TYR A 78 -19.96 10.02 -6.74
N GLU A 79 -20.86 9.89 -5.78
CA GLU A 79 -21.63 10.97 -5.16
C GLU A 79 -21.36 11.02 -3.66
N TYR A 80 -20.97 12.20 -3.20
CA TYR A 80 -20.72 12.56 -1.82
C TYR A 80 -21.91 13.38 -1.30
N PHE A 81 -22.61 12.84 -0.30
CA PHE A 81 -23.88 13.36 0.18
C PHE A 81 -23.67 14.35 1.33
N ARG A 82 -24.14 15.58 1.15
CA ARG A 82 -24.06 16.67 2.11
C ARG A 82 -25.45 17.14 2.50
N ARG A 83 -25.58 17.62 3.74
CA ARG A 83 -26.78 18.29 4.25
C ARG A 83 -27.16 19.52 3.42
N ALA A 84 -28.36 19.50 2.83
CA ALA A 84 -28.92 20.62 2.07
C ALA A 84 -29.10 21.89 2.91
N ASP A 85 -29.57 21.73 4.16
CA ASP A 85 -29.86 22.81 5.11
C ASP A 85 -28.60 23.47 5.68
N ARG A 86 -27.44 22.82 5.52
CA ARG A 86 -26.15 23.24 6.04
C ARG A 86 -25.06 22.92 5.03
N LYS A 87 -24.98 23.73 3.97
CA LYS A 87 -23.95 23.65 2.91
C LYS A 87 -22.56 23.97 3.45
N LYS A 88 -22.07 23.09 4.32
CA LYS A 88 -20.72 23.18 4.85
C LYS A 88 -19.73 23.00 3.71
N PRO A 89 -18.64 23.78 3.71
CA PRO A 89 -17.55 23.55 2.77
C PRO A 89 -17.01 22.13 2.94
N VAL A 90 -16.66 21.52 1.81
CA VAL A 90 -16.11 20.17 1.79
C VAL A 90 -14.60 20.20 2.04
N PHE A 91 -13.93 21.30 1.70
CA PHE A 91 -12.49 21.43 1.77
C PHE A 91 -12.09 22.88 2.05
N PHE A 92 -11.00 23.10 2.78
CA PHE A 92 -10.40 24.43 2.91
C PHE A 92 -9.07 24.45 2.17
N ASP A 93 -8.94 25.40 1.27
CA ASP A 93 -7.72 25.69 0.54
C ASP A 93 -7.06 26.97 1.08
N SER A 94 -5.75 26.93 1.29
CA SER A 94 -5.00 28.06 1.82
C SER A 94 -4.98 29.28 0.89
N GLY A 95 -5.05 29.09 -0.43
CA GLY A 95 -5.09 30.16 -1.42
C GLY A 95 -6.49 30.49 -1.93
N LYS A 96 -7.41 29.52 -1.93
CA LYS A 96 -8.78 29.65 -2.49
C LYS A 96 -9.88 29.71 -1.44
N GLY A 97 -9.56 29.55 -0.16
CA GLY A 97 -10.50 29.61 0.95
C GLY A 97 -11.39 28.38 1.07
N MET A 98 -12.62 28.57 1.58
CA MET A 98 -13.57 27.48 1.77
C MET A 98 -14.16 27.03 0.42
N LEU A 99 -13.93 25.78 0.02
CA LEU A 99 -14.48 25.18 -1.20
C LEU A 99 -15.74 24.38 -0.91
N THR A 100 -16.76 24.54 -1.75
CA THR A 100 -18.05 23.84 -1.61
C THR A 100 -18.15 22.54 -2.42
N ASP A 101 -17.16 22.28 -3.29
CA ASP A 101 -17.03 21.08 -4.12
C ASP A 101 -15.58 20.59 -4.16
N PHE A 102 -15.38 19.37 -4.65
CA PHE A 102 -14.06 18.73 -4.77
C PHE A 102 -13.30 19.12 -6.05
N GLY A 103 -13.93 19.87 -6.96
CA GLY A 103 -13.43 20.12 -8.31
C GLY A 103 -13.33 18.86 -9.17
N GLN A 104 -12.54 18.92 -10.23
CA GLN A 104 -12.27 17.77 -11.11
C GLN A 104 -11.04 16.95 -10.70
N LYS A 105 -10.15 17.53 -9.88
CA LYS A 105 -8.86 16.95 -9.50
C LYS A 105 -8.69 17.07 -7.99
N PHE A 106 -9.34 16.19 -7.25
CA PHE A 106 -9.23 16.18 -5.80
C PHE A 106 -8.11 15.27 -5.32
N LEU A 107 -8.01 14.06 -5.88
CA LEU A 107 -6.91 13.12 -5.62
C LEU A 107 -6.48 12.41 -6.90
N SER A 108 -5.36 11.67 -6.85
CA SER A 108 -4.90 10.83 -7.96
C SER A 108 -5.09 9.35 -7.64
N LEU A 109 -5.65 8.58 -8.57
CA LEU A 109 -5.74 7.12 -8.47
C LEU A 109 -4.46 6.39 -8.90
N SER A 110 -3.53 7.09 -9.57
CA SER A 110 -2.26 6.55 -10.04
C SER A 110 -1.07 7.38 -9.55
N ILE A 111 0.10 6.76 -9.49
CA ILE A 111 1.29 7.35 -8.85
C ILE A 111 2.01 8.37 -9.74
N ILE A 112 2.05 8.16 -11.06
CA ILE A 112 2.66 9.08 -12.03
C ILE A 112 1.73 9.25 -13.23
N GLY A 113 1.79 10.42 -13.87
CA GLY A 113 0.89 10.81 -14.96
C GLY A 113 -0.40 11.43 -14.44
N GLY A 114 -0.83 11.00 -13.25
CA GLY A 114 -1.95 11.57 -12.53
C GLY A 114 -3.26 11.11 -13.15
N SER A 115 -3.96 10.23 -12.45
CA SER A 115 -5.32 9.83 -12.79
C SER A 115 -6.26 10.61 -11.88
N PRO A 116 -6.62 11.87 -12.24
CA PRO A 116 -7.40 12.71 -11.37
C PRO A 116 -8.76 12.08 -11.09
N TRP A 117 -9.19 12.19 -9.85
CA TRP A 117 -10.48 11.70 -9.40
C TRP A 117 -11.03 12.62 -8.31
N ALA A 118 -12.35 12.79 -8.34
CA ALA A 118 -13.11 13.54 -7.36
C ALA A 118 -14.56 13.02 -7.35
N PRO A 119 -15.21 12.93 -6.20
CA PRO A 119 -16.64 12.63 -6.15
C PRO A 119 -17.46 13.91 -6.37
N PHE A 120 -18.68 13.75 -6.86
CA PHE A 120 -19.63 14.85 -7.03
C PHE A 120 -20.37 15.13 -5.73
N VAL A 121 -20.43 16.40 -5.31
CA VAL A 121 -21.21 16.77 -4.12
C VAL A 121 -22.70 16.81 -4.47
N VAL A 122 -23.51 16.13 -3.67
CA VAL A 122 -24.97 16.13 -3.76
C VAL A 122 -25.52 16.69 -2.46
N ASP A 123 -26.34 17.74 -2.54
CA ASP A 123 -26.98 18.38 -1.39
C ASP A 123 -28.25 17.63 -0.97
N GLU A 124 -28.13 16.32 -0.73
CA GLU A 124 -29.21 15.41 -0.33
C GLU A 124 -28.71 14.41 0.72
N ALA A 125 -29.64 13.72 1.39
CA ALA A 125 -29.29 12.57 2.22
C ALA A 125 -28.99 11.35 1.33
N LEU A 126 -28.27 10.38 1.90
CA LEU A 126 -28.00 9.10 1.25
C LEU A 126 -29.31 8.42 0.80
N PRO A 127 -29.33 7.80 -0.39
CA PRO A 127 -30.49 7.08 -0.88
C PRO A 127 -30.82 5.90 0.02
N THR A 128 -32.10 5.65 0.26
CA THR A 128 -32.59 4.55 1.12
C THR A 128 -33.28 3.44 0.33
N ALA A 129 -33.51 3.63 -0.97
CA ALA A 129 -34.21 2.68 -1.84
C ALA A 129 -33.38 2.38 -3.10
N ASN A 130 -33.49 1.15 -3.60
CA ASN A 130 -32.73 0.64 -4.75
C ASN A 130 -31.21 0.85 -4.58
N ILE A 131 -30.70 0.41 -3.42
CA ILE A 131 -29.30 0.50 -3.06
C ILE A 131 -28.70 -0.89 -2.76
N THR A 132 -27.42 -1.03 -3.03
CA THR A 132 -26.57 -2.08 -2.44
C THR A 132 -25.60 -1.43 -1.48
N LEU A 133 -25.57 -1.87 -0.22
CA LEU A 133 -24.61 -1.39 0.77
C LEU A 133 -23.43 -2.36 0.89
N LEU A 134 -22.22 -1.84 0.76
CA LEU A 134 -20.95 -2.56 0.83
C LEU A 134 -20.23 -2.19 2.14
N ASN A 135 -20.15 -3.16 3.05
CA ASN A 135 -19.75 -2.92 4.46
C ASN A 135 -18.24 -3.10 4.72
N ARG A 136 -17.53 -3.72 3.78
CA ARG A 136 -16.08 -3.94 3.87
C ARG A 136 -15.32 -2.72 3.40
N LEU A 137 -14.05 -2.61 3.74
CA LEU A 137 -13.20 -1.63 3.07
C LEU A 137 -13.11 -1.97 1.58
N HIS A 138 -13.47 -0.99 0.76
CA HIS A 138 -13.16 -1.04 -0.67
C HIS A 138 -12.04 -0.05 -0.94
N THR A 139 -11.12 -0.42 -1.81
CA THR A 139 -10.04 0.46 -2.22
C THR A 139 -10.12 0.71 -3.72
N LEU A 140 -9.87 1.94 -4.16
CA LEU A 140 -9.94 2.34 -5.58
C LEU A 140 -8.60 2.87 -6.06
N TRP A 141 -8.03 2.19 -7.06
CA TRP A 141 -6.68 2.44 -7.57
C TRP A 141 -6.61 2.35 -9.08
N GLN A 142 -5.53 2.86 -9.66
CA GLN A 142 -5.18 2.66 -11.06
C GLN A 142 -3.70 2.28 -11.19
N ASN A 143 -3.46 1.29 -12.03
CA ASN A 143 -2.16 0.71 -12.28
C ASN A 143 -1.21 1.76 -12.84
N TYR A 144 0.05 1.60 -12.44
CA TYR A 144 1.12 2.49 -12.84
C TYR A 144 2.01 1.80 -13.88
N PHE A 145 2.75 0.75 -13.49
CA PHE A 145 3.76 0.10 -14.34
C PHE A 145 3.60 -1.42 -14.31
N PRO A 146 2.70 -1.98 -15.14
CA PRO A 146 2.35 -3.40 -15.05
C PRO A 146 3.49 -4.35 -15.43
N ASN A 147 4.51 -3.87 -16.14
CA ASN A 147 5.61 -4.65 -16.71
C ASN A 147 6.91 -4.59 -15.88
N ASN A 148 6.87 -4.08 -14.64
CA ASN A 148 8.05 -3.96 -13.79
C ASN A 148 7.75 -4.44 -12.36
N VAL A 149 8.30 -5.59 -12.00
CA VAL A 149 8.09 -6.23 -10.68
C VAL A 149 8.39 -5.29 -9.51
N GLY A 150 9.41 -4.43 -9.61
CA GLY A 150 9.74 -3.49 -8.55
C GLY A 150 8.62 -2.48 -8.30
N HIS A 151 8.01 -1.98 -9.37
CA HIS A 151 6.86 -1.09 -9.28
C HIS A 151 5.61 -1.84 -8.77
N LEU A 152 5.34 -3.05 -9.25
CA LEU A 152 4.23 -3.87 -8.74
C LEU A 152 4.34 -4.06 -7.22
N LEU A 153 5.51 -4.54 -6.79
CA LEU A 153 5.76 -4.93 -5.41
C LEU A 153 5.65 -3.76 -4.43
N TRP A 154 6.27 -2.63 -4.74
CA TRP A 154 6.44 -1.56 -3.76
C TRP A 154 5.53 -0.37 -3.98
N GLU A 155 5.24 -0.05 -5.24
CA GLU A 155 4.49 1.13 -5.60
C GLU A 155 3.03 0.79 -5.89
N GLU A 156 2.70 -0.41 -6.35
CA GLU A 156 1.31 -0.81 -6.59
C GLU A 156 0.70 -1.50 -5.36
N PHE A 157 1.06 -2.76 -5.11
CA PHE A 157 0.51 -3.53 -3.98
C PHE A 157 1.02 -3.03 -2.64
N GLY A 158 2.31 -2.65 -2.57
CA GLY A 158 2.87 -2.01 -1.38
C GLY A 158 2.07 -0.76 -1.00
N THR A 159 1.84 0.17 -1.94
CA THR A 159 1.07 1.40 -1.67
C THR A 159 -0.33 1.13 -1.15
N ILE A 160 -1.03 0.09 -1.64
CA ILE A 160 -2.33 -0.29 -1.10
C ILE A 160 -2.21 -0.63 0.39
N HIS A 161 -1.27 -1.52 0.74
CA HIS A 161 -1.05 -1.93 2.12
C HIS A 161 -0.63 -0.75 3.01
N TYR A 162 0.33 0.05 2.57
CA TYR A 162 0.80 1.21 3.31
C TYR A 162 -0.28 2.27 3.50
N SER A 163 -1.18 2.40 2.53
CA SER A 163 -2.30 3.34 2.62
C SER A 163 -3.31 2.88 3.65
N MET A 164 -3.59 1.57 3.72
CA MET A 164 -4.42 1.00 4.78
C MET A 164 -3.78 1.19 6.15
N GLU A 165 -2.48 0.95 6.30
CA GLU A 165 -1.72 1.19 7.54
C GLU A 165 -1.77 2.67 7.95
N ARG A 166 -1.38 3.57 7.04
CA ARG A 166 -1.31 5.02 7.28
C ARG A 166 -2.66 5.62 7.66
N MET A 167 -3.73 5.10 7.05
CA MET A 167 -5.08 5.54 7.37
C MET A 167 -5.68 4.80 8.56
N ASN A 168 -5.01 3.80 9.16
CA ASN A 168 -5.59 2.93 10.18
C ASN A 168 -6.91 2.27 9.71
N GLU A 169 -6.90 1.75 8.48
CA GLU A 169 -8.00 1.04 7.82
C GLU A 169 -7.56 -0.37 7.41
N LEU A 170 -6.84 -1.08 8.27
CA LEU A 170 -6.49 -2.47 8.00
C LEU A 170 -7.76 -3.34 7.98
N ASP A 171 -8.05 -3.93 6.83
CA ASP A 171 -9.15 -4.88 6.62
C ASP A 171 -8.63 -6.05 5.79
N THR A 172 -8.47 -7.21 6.41
CA THR A 172 -7.96 -8.42 5.74
C THR A 172 -8.93 -9.00 4.72
N ARG A 173 -10.17 -8.48 4.64
CA ARG A 173 -11.16 -8.85 3.63
C ARG A 173 -11.50 -7.67 2.72
N SER A 174 -10.58 -6.71 2.60
CA SER A 174 -10.75 -5.56 1.73
C SER A 174 -10.92 -5.99 0.28
N VAL A 175 -11.78 -5.30 -0.46
CA VAL A 175 -11.93 -5.49 -1.91
C VAL A 175 -11.07 -4.44 -2.62
N VAL A 176 -10.12 -4.90 -3.42
CA VAL A 176 -9.27 -4.01 -4.22
C VAL A 176 -9.90 -3.83 -5.59
N MET A 177 -10.38 -2.61 -5.85
CA MET A 177 -11.00 -2.23 -7.12
C MET A 177 -10.02 -1.43 -7.96
N HIS A 178 -9.96 -1.80 -9.25
CA HIS A 178 -9.15 -1.13 -10.24
C HIS A 178 -10.03 -0.26 -11.14
N TRP A 179 -9.70 1.02 -11.28
CA TRP A 179 -10.50 2.01 -12.01
C TRP A 179 -10.53 1.78 -13.52
N SER A 180 -9.45 1.22 -14.07
CA SER A 180 -9.32 0.86 -15.49
C SER A 180 -9.39 -0.66 -15.67
N PRO A 181 -9.30 -1.21 -16.89
CA PRO A 181 -9.10 -2.65 -17.06
C PRO A 181 -7.83 -3.12 -16.36
N ILE A 182 -7.88 -4.31 -15.74
CA ILE A 182 -6.70 -4.91 -15.10
C ILE A 182 -5.70 -5.29 -16.20
N SER A 183 -4.41 -5.08 -15.95
CA SER A 183 -3.37 -5.41 -16.92
C SER A 183 -3.37 -6.90 -17.26
N LYS A 184 -3.26 -7.21 -18.56
CA LYS A 184 -3.10 -8.57 -19.07
C LYS A 184 -1.63 -8.95 -19.29
N ASP A 185 -0.70 -8.10 -18.85
CA ASP A 185 0.72 -8.38 -18.96
C ASP A 185 1.07 -9.67 -18.18
N PRO A 186 1.78 -10.64 -18.79
CA PRO A 186 2.10 -11.91 -18.13
C PRO A 186 2.89 -11.75 -16.83
N LEU A 187 3.74 -10.72 -16.73
CA LEU A 187 4.47 -10.40 -15.51
C LEU A 187 3.49 -9.91 -14.45
N TYR A 188 2.60 -8.97 -14.79
CA TYR A 188 1.57 -8.49 -13.88
C TYR A 188 0.76 -9.65 -13.29
N LEU A 189 0.21 -10.50 -14.15
CA LEU A 189 -0.59 -11.66 -13.75
C LEU A 189 0.21 -12.65 -12.88
N LYS A 190 1.49 -12.87 -13.21
CA LYS A 190 2.38 -13.76 -12.43
C LYS A 190 2.56 -13.29 -10.99
N TYR A 191 2.65 -11.98 -10.73
CA TYR A 191 2.90 -11.46 -9.38
C TYR A 191 1.64 -11.03 -8.65
N GLN A 192 0.59 -10.61 -9.38
CA GLN A 192 -0.65 -10.09 -8.81
C GLN A 192 -1.20 -11.01 -7.73
N ASP A 193 -1.39 -12.29 -8.03
CA ASP A 193 -2.04 -13.21 -7.09
C ASP A 193 -1.24 -13.35 -5.80
N HIS A 194 0.09 -13.48 -5.89
CA HIS A 194 0.96 -13.61 -4.73
C HIS A 194 1.06 -12.34 -3.87
N LEU A 195 1.08 -11.17 -4.51
CA LEU A 195 1.19 -9.90 -3.81
C LEU A 195 -0.16 -9.50 -3.19
N LEU A 196 -1.24 -9.65 -3.95
CA LEU A 196 -2.58 -9.33 -3.47
C LEU A 196 -3.03 -10.25 -2.35
N SER A 197 -2.75 -11.56 -2.44
CA SER A 197 -3.16 -12.55 -1.44
C SER A 197 -2.56 -12.29 -0.07
N ALA A 198 -1.40 -11.60 -0.01
CA ALA A 198 -0.82 -11.15 1.24
C ALA A 198 -1.62 -10.01 1.89
N ILE A 199 -2.34 -9.21 1.11
CA ILE A 199 -3.20 -8.10 1.59
C ILE A 199 -4.60 -8.61 1.93
N THR A 200 -5.21 -9.38 1.03
CA THR A 200 -6.60 -9.84 1.10
C THR A 200 -6.77 -11.16 0.33
N PRO A 201 -7.62 -12.10 0.77
CA PRO A 201 -7.94 -13.31 0.00
C PRO A 201 -8.88 -13.03 -1.19
N GLU A 202 -9.45 -11.81 -1.25
CA GLU A 202 -10.35 -11.41 -2.33
C GLU A 202 -9.58 -11.19 -3.63
N LYS A 203 -10.20 -11.56 -4.76
CA LYS A 203 -9.64 -11.24 -6.08
C LYS A 203 -9.76 -9.74 -6.33
N MET A 204 -8.78 -9.18 -7.03
CA MET A 204 -8.88 -7.83 -7.57
C MET A 204 -9.99 -7.79 -8.62
N VAL A 205 -10.77 -6.71 -8.61
CA VAL A 205 -11.90 -6.52 -9.52
C VAL A 205 -11.78 -5.21 -10.29
N GLU A 206 -12.28 -5.19 -11.52
CA GLU A 206 -12.48 -3.94 -12.26
C GLU A 206 -13.70 -3.20 -11.68
N SER A 207 -13.56 -1.92 -11.37
CA SER A 207 -14.55 -1.18 -10.59
C SER A 207 -15.91 -1.10 -11.29
N LYS A 208 -15.93 -0.81 -12.60
CA LYS A 208 -17.18 -0.67 -13.37
C LYS A 208 -17.93 -2.01 -13.49
N PRO A 209 -17.32 -3.11 -13.97
CA PRO A 209 -18.00 -4.41 -13.99
C PRO A 209 -18.48 -4.87 -12.62
N TYR A 210 -17.65 -4.69 -11.58
CA TYR A 210 -18.01 -5.05 -10.21
C TYR A 210 -19.24 -4.31 -9.72
N ILE A 211 -19.26 -2.98 -9.87
CA ILE A 211 -20.39 -2.14 -9.45
C ILE A 211 -21.66 -2.47 -10.25
N ASN A 212 -21.53 -2.68 -11.56
CA ASN A 212 -22.68 -2.99 -12.42
C ASN A 212 -23.30 -4.37 -12.12
N SER A 213 -22.55 -5.29 -11.51
CA SER A 213 -23.04 -6.64 -11.18
C SER A 213 -24.17 -6.66 -10.15
N PHE A 214 -24.30 -5.59 -9.34
CA PHE A 214 -25.30 -5.52 -8.27
C PHE A 214 -26.72 -5.18 -8.74
N ASN A 215 -26.87 -4.71 -9.99
CA ASN A 215 -28.16 -4.35 -10.60
C ASN A 215 -29.02 -3.40 -9.73
N THR A 216 -28.40 -2.43 -9.07
CA THR A 216 -29.06 -1.39 -8.27
C THR A 216 -28.75 0.00 -8.83
N ARG A 217 -29.58 0.99 -8.46
CA ARG A 217 -29.35 2.39 -8.85
C ARG A 217 -28.12 2.97 -8.14
N TYR A 218 -27.90 2.57 -6.89
CA TYR A 218 -26.78 3.04 -6.10
C TYR A 218 -26.02 1.88 -5.47
N VAL A 219 -24.70 1.88 -5.63
CA VAL A 219 -23.81 1.02 -4.85
C VAL A 219 -23.08 1.89 -3.84
N CYS A 220 -23.45 1.76 -2.58
CA CYS A 220 -22.99 2.58 -1.48
C CYS A 220 -21.90 1.87 -0.69
N PHE A 221 -20.80 2.57 -0.44
CA PHE A 221 -19.65 2.10 0.29
C PHE A 221 -19.69 2.66 1.70
N ASP A 222 -19.68 1.77 2.70
CA ASP A 222 -19.51 2.18 4.09
C ASP A 222 -18.13 2.84 4.28
N ARG A 223 -17.11 2.26 3.63
CA ARG A 223 -15.73 2.77 3.56
C ARG A 223 -15.13 2.56 2.17
N LEU A 224 -14.79 3.65 1.51
CA LEU A 224 -14.03 3.67 0.26
C LEU A 224 -12.72 4.42 0.47
N MET A 225 -11.60 3.73 0.39
CA MET A 225 -10.28 4.36 0.35
C MET A 225 -9.89 4.60 -1.11
N ALA A 226 -9.51 5.83 -1.44
CA ALA A 226 -9.14 6.20 -2.79
C ALA A 226 -7.89 7.10 -2.81
N GLY A 227 -7.13 6.91 -3.89
CA GLY A 227 -5.86 7.58 -4.12
C GLY A 227 -4.74 7.04 -3.26
N GLY A 228 -3.57 7.64 -3.41
CA GLY A 228 -2.38 7.29 -2.66
C GLY A 228 -1.12 7.54 -3.46
N MET A 229 -0.14 8.16 -2.79
CA MET A 229 1.18 8.36 -3.34
C MET A 229 2.21 8.06 -2.27
N LEU A 230 2.76 6.85 -2.32
CA LEU A 230 4.01 6.53 -1.65
C LEU A 230 4.98 6.06 -2.72
N ARG A 231 5.67 7.02 -3.34
CA ARG A 231 6.85 6.71 -4.15
C ARG A 231 8.01 6.45 -3.19
N PHE A 232 8.40 5.20 -3.04
CA PHE A 232 9.49 4.82 -2.12
C PHE A 232 10.87 5.04 -2.72
N PHE A 233 10.98 5.02 -4.05
CA PHE A 233 12.28 5.00 -4.74
C PHE A 233 12.43 6.17 -5.73
N ASP A 234 11.68 7.26 -5.51
CA ASP A 234 11.87 8.50 -6.25
C ASP A 234 12.99 9.32 -5.58
N PRO A 235 14.17 9.44 -6.20
CA PRO A 235 15.31 10.15 -5.60
C PRO A 235 15.03 11.65 -5.45
N SER A 236 14.12 12.22 -6.24
CA SER A 236 13.72 13.62 -6.10
C SER A 236 12.91 13.89 -4.82
N LEU A 237 12.49 12.82 -4.13
CA LEU A 237 11.72 12.87 -2.89
C LEU A 237 12.51 12.32 -1.69
N TYR A 238 13.84 12.28 -1.76
CA TYR A 238 14.70 11.68 -0.73
C TYR A 238 14.35 12.15 0.70
N ASP A 239 14.25 13.45 0.93
CA ASP A 239 13.91 14.01 2.25
C ASP A 239 12.49 13.60 2.71
N LYS A 240 11.61 13.27 1.77
CA LYS A 240 10.24 12.81 2.05
C LYS A 240 10.15 11.30 2.23
N ASN A 241 11.23 10.55 2.01
CA ASN A 241 11.29 9.10 2.14
C ASN A 241 11.85 8.65 3.51
N GLN A 242 12.40 9.57 4.30
CA GLN A 242 12.85 9.28 5.67
C GLN A 242 11.68 8.76 6.53
N GLY A 243 11.95 7.78 7.39
CA GLY A 243 10.96 7.21 8.32
C GLY A 243 10.01 6.19 7.69
N ARG A 244 10.18 5.87 6.40
CA ARG A 244 9.37 4.86 5.70
C ARG A 244 9.94 3.45 5.79
N GLU A 245 11.09 3.27 6.43
CA GLU A 245 11.79 2.00 6.57
C GLU A 245 10.92 0.96 7.28
N THR A 246 10.19 1.37 8.31
CA THR A 246 9.23 0.50 9.02
C THR A 246 8.10 0.04 8.12
N LEU A 247 7.62 0.88 7.19
CA LEU A 247 6.60 0.47 6.22
C LEU A 247 7.16 -0.61 5.31
N ILE A 248 8.33 -0.38 4.70
CA ILE A 248 9.01 -1.38 3.85
C ILE A 248 9.18 -2.71 4.60
N TYR A 249 9.67 -2.65 5.84
CA TYR A 249 9.88 -3.84 6.66
C TYR A 249 8.56 -4.56 6.98
N ASN A 250 7.49 -3.84 7.35
CA ASN A 250 6.19 -4.44 7.62
C ASN A 250 5.61 -5.15 6.40
N TRP A 251 5.68 -4.52 5.22
CA TRP A 251 5.20 -5.13 3.98
C TRP A 251 6.01 -6.36 3.59
N ARG A 252 7.35 -6.26 3.65
CA ARG A 252 8.27 -7.37 3.46
C ARG A 252 7.93 -8.53 4.38
N SER A 253 7.82 -8.29 5.68
CA SER A 253 7.54 -9.33 6.68
C SER A 253 6.18 -9.98 6.47
N LYS A 254 5.18 -9.19 6.07
CA LYS A 254 3.85 -9.70 5.71
C LYS A 254 3.88 -10.63 4.50
N LEU A 255 4.63 -10.28 3.45
CA LEU A 255 4.82 -11.13 2.27
C LEU A 255 5.55 -12.43 2.61
N ILE A 256 6.66 -12.35 3.35
CA ILE A 256 7.44 -13.53 3.75
C ILE A 256 6.55 -14.49 4.56
N LYS A 257 5.84 -13.97 5.56
CA LYS A 257 4.92 -14.74 6.39
C LYS A 257 3.76 -15.35 5.59
N HIS A 258 3.18 -14.59 4.66
CA HIS A 258 2.11 -15.09 3.80
C HIS A 258 2.54 -16.31 2.99
N HIS A 259 3.79 -16.36 2.55
CA HIS A 259 4.35 -17.50 1.82
C HIS A 259 4.92 -18.62 2.71
N GLY A 260 4.66 -18.59 4.02
CA GLY A 260 5.00 -19.67 4.94
C GLY A 260 6.44 -19.65 5.45
N PHE A 261 7.14 -18.53 5.29
CA PHE A 261 8.51 -18.36 5.76
C PHE A 261 8.58 -17.48 7.01
N ASP A 262 9.67 -17.59 7.76
CA ASP A 262 9.94 -16.74 8.92
C ASP A 262 10.55 -15.39 8.48
N PRO A 263 9.88 -14.24 8.72
CA PRO A 263 10.41 -12.93 8.37
C PRO A 263 11.69 -12.56 9.12
N ASP A 264 11.94 -13.18 10.28
CA ASP A 264 13.09 -12.91 11.13
C ASP A 264 14.17 -13.97 11.01
N PHE A 265 14.06 -14.86 10.02
CA PHE A 265 15.07 -15.86 9.72
C PHE A 265 16.45 -15.22 9.51
N VAL A 266 17.45 -15.75 10.21
CA VAL A 266 18.86 -15.35 10.09
C VAL A 266 19.67 -16.53 9.57
N PRO A 267 20.26 -16.45 8.36
CA PRO A 267 21.10 -17.53 7.85
C PRO A 267 22.32 -17.76 8.73
N THR A 268 22.65 -19.03 8.97
CA THR A 268 23.87 -19.45 9.69
C THR A 268 25.04 -19.79 8.76
N LYS A 269 24.80 -19.78 7.44
CA LYS A 269 25.78 -20.06 6.40
C LYS A 269 25.71 -18.99 5.33
N HIS A 270 26.86 -18.68 4.74
CA HIS A 270 26.91 -17.77 3.61
C HIS A 270 26.32 -18.39 2.35
N HIS A 271 25.50 -17.59 1.69
CA HIS A 271 24.95 -17.85 0.37
C HIS A 271 25.06 -16.56 -0.44
N ILE A 272 25.62 -16.67 -1.65
CA ILE A 272 25.84 -15.56 -2.56
C ILE A 272 24.93 -15.75 -3.79
N ILE A 273 24.11 -14.76 -4.11
CA ILE A 273 23.33 -14.73 -5.35
C ILE A 273 23.86 -13.64 -6.26
N LEU A 274 24.16 -13.99 -7.51
CA LEU A 274 24.42 -13.06 -8.61
C LEU A 274 23.20 -12.99 -9.53
N THR A 275 22.59 -11.80 -9.65
CA THR A 275 21.44 -11.60 -10.53
C THR A 275 21.89 -11.49 -11.98
N ASN A 276 21.44 -12.43 -12.80
CA ASN A 276 21.54 -12.35 -14.24
C ASN A 276 20.30 -11.68 -14.84
N LYS A 277 20.53 -10.63 -15.64
CA LYS A 277 19.48 -9.87 -16.32
C LYS A 277 19.55 -10.04 -17.85
N SER A 278 20.26 -11.04 -18.36
CA SER A 278 20.57 -11.20 -19.79
C SER A 278 19.35 -11.32 -20.68
N HIS A 279 18.25 -11.94 -20.23
CA HIS A 279 17.00 -11.96 -21.01
C HIS A 279 16.35 -10.57 -21.20
N SER A 280 16.64 -9.60 -20.33
CA SER A 280 16.21 -8.21 -20.55
C SER A 280 17.04 -7.47 -21.61
N LEU A 281 18.19 -8.02 -22.01
CA LEU A 281 19.02 -7.48 -23.10
C LEU A 281 18.40 -7.71 -24.47
N ASN A 282 17.61 -8.78 -24.63
CA ASN A 282 16.92 -9.12 -25.88
C ASN A 282 15.53 -8.48 -25.98
N ALA A 283 15.08 -7.76 -24.94
CA ALA A 283 13.83 -7.02 -24.95
C ALA A 283 14.03 -5.66 -25.66
N LYS A 284 13.60 -5.62 -26.92
CA LYS A 284 13.59 -4.53 -27.91
C LYS A 284 13.20 -3.12 -27.38
N SER A 285 14.05 -2.47 -26.59
CA SER A 285 13.84 -1.09 -26.15
C SER A 285 15.11 -0.29 -26.38
N ASN A 286 15.11 0.53 -27.44
CA ASN A 286 16.15 1.51 -27.77
C ASN A 286 16.18 2.72 -26.80
N SER A 287 15.46 2.65 -25.68
CA SER A 287 15.37 3.73 -24.70
C SER A 287 15.89 3.25 -23.36
N ILE A 288 17.00 3.87 -22.93
CA ILE A 288 17.67 3.81 -21.62
C ILE A 288 18.55 2.56 -21.45
N GLY A 289 19.87 2.80 -21.38
CA GLY A 289 20.95 1.82 -21.53
C GLY A 289 20.84 0.51 -20.73
N HIS A 290 21.57 -0.49 -21.22
CA HIS A 290 21.64 -1.85 -20.69
C HIS A 290 22.06 -1.87 -19.22
N ARG A 291 21.09 -1.91 -18.29
CA ARG A 291 21.34 -2.07 -16.85
C ARG A 291 21.60 -3.54 -16.50
N ALA A 292 22.66 -4.10 -17.06
CA ALA A 292 23.16 -5.44 -16.77
C ALA A 292 24.61 -5.36 -16.30
N ILE A 293 25.08 -6.40 -15.62
CA ILE A 293 26.47 -6.50 -15.16
C ILE A 293 27.33 -6.91 -16.36
N ALA A 294 28.16 -5.99 -16.85
CA ALA A 294 28.92 -6.18 -18.10
C ALA A 294 29.92 -7.36 -18.03
N ASN A 295 30.56 -7.55 -16.88
CA ASN A 295 31.58 -8.58 -16.64
C ASN A 295 31.07 -9.74 -15.76
N MET A 296 29.80 -10.13 -15.92
CA MET A 296 29.15 -11.14 -15.08
C MET A 296 29.91 -12.47 -15.00
N GLN A 297 30.43 -12.97 -16.13
CA GLN A 297 31.22 -14.21 -16.18
C GLN A 297 32.49 -14.12 -15.35
N ALA A 298 33.23 -13.00 -15.45
CA ALA A 298 34.44 -12.78 -14.67
C ALA A 298 34.15 -12.71 -13.16
N ILE A 299 33.00 -12.13 -12.76
CA ILE A 299 32.57 -12.10 -11.35
C ILE A 299 32.23 -13.51 -10.87
N GLU A 300 31.48 -14.28 -11.66
CA GLU A 300 31.17 -15.68 -11.36
C GLU A 300 32.43 -16.53 -11.19
N GLU A 301 33.36 -16.46 -12.15
CA GLU A 301 34.64 -17.18 -12.09
C GLU A 301 35.45 -16.79 -10.86
N PHE A 302 35.53 -15.49 -10.56
CA PHE A 302 36.23 -14.99 -9.39
C PHE A 302 35.62 -15.54 -8.08
N ILE A 303 34.30 -15.48 -7.92
CA ILE A 303 33.62 -15.96 -6.71
C ILE A 303 33.83 -17.46 -6.53
N ARG A 304 33.61 -18.26 -7.59
CA ARG A 304 33.78 -19.72 -7.54
C ARG A 304 35.23 -20.12 -7.19
N LYS A 305 36.21 -19.41 -7.75
CA LYS A 305 37.63 -19.65 -7.47
C LYS A 305 38.04 -19.24 -6.05
N THR A 306 37.56 -18.10 -5.58
CA THR A 306 37.99 -17.49 -4.31
C THR A 306 37.27 -18.12 -3.11
N TYR A 307 36.01 -18.49 -3.29
CA TYR A 307 35.13 -19.00 -2.23
C TYR A 307 34.50 -20.35 -2.61
N PRO A 308 35.31 -21.39 -2.88
CA PRO A 308 34.83 -22.66 -3.45
C PRO A 308 33.86 -23.44 -2.54
N THR A 309 33.87 -23.17 -1.24
CA THR A 309 33.00 -23.83 -0.24
C THR A 309 31.71 -23.07 0.05
N ILE A 310 31.57 -21.84 -0.46
CA ILE A 310 30.40 -21.00 -0.24
C ILE A 310 29.34 -21.29 -1.30
N SER A 311 28.08 -21.40 -0.88
CA SER A 311 26.96 -21.59 -1.81
C SER A 311 26.84 -20.36 -2.71
N PHE A 312 26.86 -20.59 -4.02
CA PHE A 312 26.82 -19.52 -5.03
C PHE A 312 25.93 -19.90 -6.22
N GLU A 313 24.99 -19.02 -6.53
CA GLU A 313 24.02 -19.19 -7.61
C GLU A 313 23.92 -17.95 -8.51
N VAL A 314 23.77 -18.19 -9.82
CA VAL A 314 23.44 -17.15 -10.80
C VAL A 314 21.96 -17.27 -11.15
N VAL A 315 21.20 -16.20 -10.93
CA VAL A 315 19.73 -16.25 -10.90
C VAL A 315 19.11 -15.31 -11.92
N GLU A 316 18.19 -15.85 -12.71
CA GLU A 316 17.26 -15.09 -13.55
C GLU A 316 15.87 -15.07 -12.92
N TRP A 317 15.58 -14.04 -12.12
CA TRP A 317 14.38 -13.97 -11.27
C TRP A 317 13.06 -14.26 -12.01
N HIS A 318 12.91 -13.80 -13.25
CA HIS A 318 11.69 -13.99 -14.02
C HIS A 318 11.38 -15.47 -14.31
N LYS A 319 12.38 -16.36 -14.29
CA LYS A 319 12.23 -17.81 -14.48
C LYS A 319 11.81 -18.55 -13.21
N ILE A 320 11.91 -17.90 -12.04
CA ILE A 320 11.66 -18.51 -10.74
C ILE A 320 10.24 -18.15 -10.25
N PRO A 321 9.47 -19.10 -9.69
CA PRO A 321 8.20 -18.80 -9.02
C PRO A 321 8.41 -17.85 -7.83
N PHE A 322 7.48 -16.93 -7.60
CA PHE A 322 7.68 -15.88 -6.58
C PHE A 322 7.92 -16.40 -5.15
N PRO A 323 7.21 -17.42 -4.64
CA PRO A 323 7.51 -17.99 -3.33
C PRO A 323 8.95 -18.51 -3.22
N LYS A 324 9.46 -19.13 -4.29
CA LYS A 324 10.85 -19.60 -4.34
C LYS A 324 11.84 -18.43 -4.41
N GLN A 325 11.50 -17.32 -5.07
CA GLN A 325 12.33 -16.11 -5.02
C GLN A 325 12.47 -15.60 -3.59
N ILE A 326 11.38 -15.56 -2.81
CA ILE A 326 11.41 -15.15 -1.40
C ILE A 326 12.30 -16.11 -0.60
N GLU A 327 12.08 -17.42 -0.72
CA GLU A 327 12.90 -18.43 -0.04
C GLU A 327 14.39 -18.24 -0.33
N MET A 328 14.76 -18.01 -1.60
CA MET A 328 16.16 -17.78 -1.96
C MET A 328 16.70 -16.49 -1.32
N LEU A 329 15.92 -15.40 -1.37
CA LEU A 329 16.34 -14.10 -0.84
C LEU A 329 16.52 -14.11 0.69
N ILE A 330 15.65 -14.78 1.44
CA ILE A 330 15.80 -14.85 2.91
C ILE A 330 17.00 -15.70 3.33
N HIS A 331 17.47 -16.62 2.50
CA HIS A 331 18.69 -17.39 2.74
C HIS A 331 19.96 -16.71 2.21
N THR A 332 19.83 -15.63 1.44
CA THR A 332 20.95 -14.94 0.79
C THR A 332 21.66 -14.01 1.76
N THR A 333 22.98 -14.21 1.95
CA THR A 333 23.81 -13.30 2.75
C THR A 333 24.48 -12.20 1.94
N ILE A 334 24.72 -12.44 0.64
CA ILE A 334 25.26 -11.44 -0.30
C ILE A 334 24.48 -11.50 -1.60
N LEU A 335 23.83 -10.40 -1.96
CA LEU A 335 23.16 -10.23 -3.25
C LEU A 335 23.97 -9.29 -4.13
N ILE A 336 24.46 -9.78 -5.26
CA ILE A 336 25.08 -8.98 -6.31
C ILE A 336 24.05 -8.80 -7.42
N THR A 337 23.68 -7.56 -7.74
CA THR A 337 22.56 -7.30 -8.65
C THR A 337 22.75 -6.01 -9.44
N PRO A 338 22.34 -5.93 -10.71
CA PRO A 338 22.40 -4.66 -11.42
C PRO A 338 21.36 -3.67 -10.88
N SER A 339 21.57 -2.38 -11.13
CA SER A 339 20.61 -1.33 -10.81
C SER A 339 19.25 -1.48 -11.52
N GLY A 340 18.20 -0.93 -10.89
CA GLY A 340 16.83 -0.86 -11.44
C GLY A 340 15.85 -1.82 -10.76
N GLY A 341 14.78 -2.23 -11.47
CA GLY A 341 13.69 -3.00 -10.86
C GLY A 341 14.05 -4.40 -10.33
N VAL A 342 15.28 -4.89 -10.57
CA VAL A 342 15.75 -6.15 -9.95
C VAL A 342 16.37 -5.92 -8.57
N SER A 343 17.04 -4.78 -8.35
CA SER A 343 17.65 -4.42 -7.06
C SER A 343 16.60 -4.12 -5.99
N THR A 344 15.35 -3.86 -6.37
CA THR A 344 14.22 -3.70 -5.45
C THR A 344 13.86 -5.00 -4.71
N ARG A 345 14.58 -6.11 -4.94
CA ARG A 345 14.50 -7.34 -4.14
C ARG A 345 15.37 -7.29 -2.88
N ALA A 346 16.35 -6.37 -2.82
CA ALA A 346 17.25 -6.23 -1.68
C ALA A 346 16.53 -6.11 -0.32
N PRO A 347 15.34 -5.47 -0.20
CA PRO A 347 14.63 -5.45 1.07
C PRO A 347 14.22 -6.83 1.62
N PHE A 348 14.15 -7.89 0.80
CA PHE A 348 13.88 -9.25 1.31
C PHE A 348 15.07 -9.91 1.98
N LEU A 349 16.27 -9.39 1.80
CA LEU A 349 17.46 -9.95 2.43
C LEU A 349 17.31 -9.97 3.97
N PRO A 350 17.89 -10.98 4.63
CA PRO A 350 17.87 -11.08 6.08
C PRO A 350 18.75 -10.01 6.72
N ARG A 351 18.54 -9.75 8.01
CA ARG A 351 19.33 -8.77 8.75
C ARG A 351 20.81 -9.17 8.74
N GLY A 352 21.69 -8.21 8.44
CA GLY A 352 23.14 -8.44 8.34
C GLY A 352 23.62 -8.93 6.97
N ALA A 353 22.72 -9.21 6.03
CA ALA A 353 23.08 -9.46 4.64
C ALA A 353 23.49 -8.16 3.93
N HIS A 354 24.20 -8.31 2.81
CA HIS A 354 24.73 -7.21 2.01
C HIS A 354 24.16 -7.25 0.59
N ALA A 355 23.86 -6.07 0.04
CA ALA A 355 23.52 -5.90 -1.37
C ALA A 355 24.63 -5.08 -2.07
N ILE A 356 25.20 -5.65 -3.13
CA ILE A 356 26.15 -4.99 -4.02
C ILE A 356 25.40 -4.65 -5.31
N ILE A 357 25.10 -3.37 -5.50
CA ILE A 357 24.33 -2.87 -6.65
C ILE A 357 25.29 -2.24 -7.66
N MET A 358 25.27 -2.73 -8.90
CA MET A 358 26.20 -2.33 -9.97
C MET A 358 25.50 -1.73 -11.19
#